data_AF-A0A4Y9SQG8-F1
#
_entry.id   AF-A0A4Y9SQG8-F1
#
_cell.length_a   1.000
_cell.length_b   1.000
_cell.length_c   1.000
_cell.angle_alpha   90.00
_cell.angle_beta   90.00
_cell.angle_gamma   90.00
#
_symmetry.space_group_name_H-M   'P 1'
#
loop_
_entity.id
_entity.type
_entity.pdbx_description
1 polymer ?
#
loop_
_entity_poly.entity_id
_entity_poly.type
_entity_poly.pdbx_seq_one_letter_code
_entity_poly.pdbx_strand_id
1 'polypeptide(L)'
;MKRALFLLMLGIGAVQAGELRALDDQELSQVRGGDGISFAAHVVLNDPTLVGAVSDSRLSLGFNGDGQMRYIVFKNVRGAVDMFAVSLGVQNRSDGNGDYIAIGLPGYVKYTNFGFESLSVQTDPTAPVTGNLGSININGTVSLQGQVRFWGH
;
A
#
# COMPACT_ATOMS: atom_id res chain seq x y z
N MET A 1 -47.31 -32.57 -6.44
CA MET A 1 -46.13 -32.33 -5.59
C MET A 1 -45.06 -31.44 -6.25
N LYS A 2 -44.80 -31.53 -7.56
CA LYS A 2 -43.80 -30.69 -8.27
C LYS A 2 -44.12 -29.18 -8.37
N ARG A 3 -45.37 -28.76 -8.16
CA ARG A 3 -45.78 -27.33 -8.24
C ARG A 3 -45.56 -26.55 -6.94
N ALA A 4 -45.43 -27.22 -5.79
CA ALA A 4 -45.20 -26.56 -4.50
C ALA A 4 -43.73 -26.13 -4.32
N LEU A 5 -42.79 -26.82 -4.97
CA LEU A 5 -41.35 -26.54 -4.88
C LEU A 5 -40.94 -25.25 -5.63
N PHE A 6 -41.70 -24.89 -6.67
CA PHE A 6 -41.40 -23.72 -7.51
C PHE A 6 -41.74 -22.38 -6.84
N LEU A 7 -42.70 -22.38 -5.92
CA LEU A 7 -43.08 -21.18 -5.15
C LEU A 7 -42.15 -20.93 -3.95
N LEU A 8 -41.45 -21.95 -3.46
CA LEU A 8 -40.49 -21.80 -2.35
C LEU A 8 -39.14 -21.21 -2.79
N MET A 9 -38.80 -21.27 -4.09
CA MET A 9 -37.55 -20.71 -4.62
C MET A 9 -37.63 -19.24 -5.04
N LEU A 10 -38.82 -18.63 -5.07
CA LEU A 10 -39.01 -17.22 -5.42
C LEU A 10 -38.92 -16.26 -4.21
N GLY A 11 -38.72 -16.79 -3.00
CA GLY A 11 -38.69 -16.00 -1.76
C GLY A 11 -37.29 -15.67 -1.22
N ILE A 12 -36.20 -16.08 -1.89
CA ILE A 12 -34.84 -15.82 -1.39
C ILE A 12 -34.41 -14.42 -1.85
N GLY A 13 -34.85 -13.44 -1.05
CA GLY A 13 -34.06 -12.29 -0.64
C GLY A 13 -33.47 -11.43 -1.75
N ALA A 14 -34.25 -10.46 -2.22
CA ALA A 14 -33.68 -9.17 -2.60
C ALA A 14 -33.09 -8.52 -1.33
N VAL A 15 -31.84 -8.86 -1.00
CA VAL A 15 -31.04 -8.06 -0.07
C VAL A 15 -30.78 -6.74 -0.78
N GLN A 16 -31.68 -5.77 -0.60
CA GLN A 16 -31.38 -4.40 -0.95
C GLN A 16 -30.29 -3.92 -0.02
N ALA A 17 -29.11 -3.64 -0.59
CA ALA A 17 -28.16 -2.73 0.03
C ALA A 17 -28.90 -1.40 0.24
N GLY A 18 -29.21 -1.07 1.50
CA GLY A 18 -29.88 0.17 1.86
C GLY A 18 -29.06 1.39 1.45
N GLU A 19 -29.69 2.56 1.43
CA GLU A 19 -29.02 3.82 1.13
C GLU A 19 -27.79 4.01 2.03
N LEU A 20 -26.69 4.47 1.41
CA LEU A 20 -25.44 4.75 2.10
C LEU A 20 -25.68 5.88 3.12
N ARG A 21 -25.82 5.51 4.39
CA ARG A 21 -25.89 6.43 5.52
C ARG A 21 -24.70 6.20 6.46
N ALA A 22 -24.25 7.27 7.10
CA ALA A 22 -23.26 7.18 8.16
C ALA A 22 -23.82 6.35 9.33
N LEU A 23 -22.99 5.46 9.86
CA LEU A 23 -23.30 4.65 11.03
C LEU A 23 -22.96 5.46 12.29
N ASP A 24 -23.84 5.41 13.30
CA ASP A 24 -23.53 5.94 14.63
C ASP A 24 -22.63 4.98 15.44
N ASP A 25 -22.13 5.40 16.59
CA ASP A 25 -21.18 4.60 17.41
C ASP A 25 -21.76 3.24 17.84
N GLN A 26 -23.07 3.17 18.10
CA GLN A 26 -23.73 1.93 18.50
C GLN A 26 -23.91 0.99 17.31
N GLU A 27 -24.17 1.52 16.13
CA GLU A 27 -24.23 0.77 14.86
C GLU A 27 -22.83 0.34 14.39
N LEU A 28 -21.81 1.19 14.55
CA LEU A 28 -20.40 0.87 14.31
C LEU A 28 -19.93 -0.27 15.19
N SER A 29 -20.33 -0.30 16.48
CA SER A 29 -19.99 -1.40 17.39
C SER A 29 -20.61 -2.75 16.99
N GLN A 30 -21.65 -2.73 16.15
CA GLN A 30 -22.29 -3.93 15.59
C GLN A 30 -21.68 -4.38 14.26
N VAL A 31 -20.78 -3.59 13.67
CA VAL A 31 -19.95 -4.01 12.54
C VAL A 31 -18.96 -5.06 13.05
N ARG A 32 -19.42 -6.32 13.07
CA ARG A 32 -18.55 -7.46 13.33
C ARG A 32 -17.58 -7.58 12.16
N GLY A 33 -16.29 -7.73 12.44
CA GLY A 33 -15.16 -7.65 11.51
C GLY A 33 -15.11 -8.63 10.32
N GLY A 34 -16.25 -9.05 9.76
CA GLY A 34 -16.38 -9.69 8.46
C GLY A 34 -16.34 -8.70 7.28
N ASP A 35 -16.68 -7.43 7.48
CA ASP A 35 -16.61 -6.36 6.46
C ASP A 35 -15.33 -5.51 6.59
N GLY A 36 -14.22 -6.13 7.00
CA GLY A 36 -12.92 -5.46 6.91
C GLY A 36 -12.65 -5.05 5.45
N ILE A 37 -12.16 -3.82 5.24
CA ILE A 37 -11.76 -3.39 3.89
C ILE A 37 -10.47 -4.11 3.57
N SER A 38 -10.50 -4.97 2.55
CA SER A 38 -9.29 -5.54 1.96
C SER A 38 -8.99 -4.80 0.68
N PHE A 39 -7.76 -4.33 0.53
CA PHE A 39 -7.31 -3.73 -0.71
C PHE A 39 -5.99 -4.34 -1.18
N ALA A 40 -5.83 -4.34 -2.50
CA ALA A 40 -4.57 -4.58 -3.17
C ALA A 40 -4.12 -3.26 -3.81
N ALA A 41 -2.82 -3.04 -3.85
CA ALA A 41 -2.23 -1.85 -4.43
C ALA A 41 -1.15 -2.23 -5.43
N HIS A 42 -1.24 -1.69 -6.63
CA HIS A 42 -0.20 -1.73 -7.63
C HIS A 42 0.41 -0.34 -7.75
N VAL A 43 1.66 -0.19 -7.33
CA VAL A 43 2.38 1.09 -7.35
C VAL A 43 3.53 0.98 -8.32
N VAL A 44 3.58 1.85 -9.32
CA VAL A 44 4.66 1.90 -10.32
C VAL A 44 5.38 3.24 -10.22
N LEU A 45 6.71 3.18 -10.13
CA LEU A 45 7.58 4.35 -10.13
C LEU A 45 8.30 4.47 -11.47
N ASN A 46 8.23 5.66 -12.08
CA ASN A 46 8.97 6.06 -13.28
C ASN A 46 8.97 4.99 -14.38
N ASP A 47 7.76 4.57 -14.78
CA ASP A 47 7.56 3.58 -15.84
C ASP A 47 8.05 4.13 -17.19
N PRO A 48 9.10 3.54 -17.81
CA PRO A 48 9.64 4.01 -19.08
C PRO A 48 8.72 3.71 -20.27
N THR A 49 7.67 2.90 -20.09
CA THR A 49 6.73 2.50 -21.14
C THR A 49 5.58 3.49 -21.32
N LEU A 50 5.39 4.42 -20.38
CA LEU A 50 4.35 5.44 -20.46
C LEU A 50 4.70 6.53 -21.49
N VAL A 51 3.67 7.06 -22.15
CA VAL A 51 3.83 8.19 -23.08
C VAL A 51 4.27 9.42 -22.30
N GLY A 52 5.40 10.01 -22.68
CA GLY A 52 6.01 11.14 -21.98
C GLY A 52 6.83 10.75 -20.74
N ALA A 53 7.19 9.47 -20.60
CA ALA A 53 8.03 9.00 -19.50
C ALA A 53 9.37 9.76 -19.41
N VAL A 54 9.75 10.11 -18.18
CA VAL A 54 11.03 10.74 -17.87
C VAL A 54 12.13 9.67 -17.91
N SER A 55 13.07 9.81 -18.84
CA SER A 55 14.17 8.85 -19.05
C SER A 55 15.33 9.01 -18.06
N ASP A 56 15.37 10.14 -17.34
CA ASP A 56 16.39 10.48 -16.34
C ASP A 56 15.72 10.97 -15.06
N SER A 57 15.10 10.04 -14.32
CA SER A 57 14.50 10.36 -13.02
C SER A 57 15.59 10.44 -11.96
N ARG A 58 15.49 11.39 -11.03
CA ARG A 58 16.49 11.59 -9.96
C ARG A 58 15.80 11.80 -8.63
N LEU A 59 16.27 11.06 -7.63
CA LEU A 59 15.98 11.32 -6.23
C LEU A 59 17.24 11.84 -5.57
N SER A 60 17.20 13.06 -5.03
CA SER A 60 18.37 13.70 -4.43
C SER A 60 18.11 13.99 -2.95
N LEU A 61 19.04 13.56 -2.09
CA LEU A 61 19.03 13.83 -0.67
C LEU A 61 20.17 14.78 -0.34
N GLY A 62 19.84 16.00 0.05
CA GLY A 62 20.80 17.03 0.42
C GLY A 62 21.33 16.86 1.85
N PHE A 63 22.63 17.02 2.04
CA PHE A 63 23.28 17.01 3.34
C PHE A 63 24.43 18.03 3.38
N ASN A 64 24.70 18.58 4.57
CA ASN A 64 25.81 19.51 4.78
C ASN A 64 26.96 18.78 5.45
N GLY A 65 28.16 18.90 4.88
CA GLY A 65 29.41 18.44 5.48
C GLY A 65 30.51 19.47 5.22
N ASP A 66 31.21 19.87 6.28
CA ASP A 66 32.32 20.84 6.22
C ASP A 66 31.94 22.19 5.56
N GLY A 67 30.70 22.66 5.77
CA GLY A 67 30.22 23.94 5.25
C GLY A 67 29.89 23.95 3.76
N GLN A 68 29.95 22.79 3.09
CA GLN A 68 29.54 22.62 1.69
C GLN A 68 28.31 21.73 1.59
N MET A 69 27.32 22.14 0.80
CA MET A 69 26.15 21.32 0.50
C MET A 69 26.53 20.22 -0.48
N ARG A 70 26.18 18.97 -0.15
CA ARG A 70 26.37 17.80 -0.98
C ARG A 70 25.06 17.07 -1.13
N TYR A 71 24.94 16.27 -2.18
CA TYR A 71 23.74 15.54 -2.51
C TYR A 71 24.08 14.09 -2.78
N ILE A 72 23.37 13.19 -2.11
CA ILE A 72 23.28 11.80 -2.55
C ILE A 72 22.25 11.76 -3.68
N VAL A 73 22.63 11.30 -4.86
CA VAL A 73 21.76 11.25 -6.03
C VAL A 73 21.57 9.80 -6.47
N PHE A 74 20.32 9.35 -6.43
CA PHE A 74 19.86 8.09 -7.01
C PHE A 74 19.31 8.38 -8.40
N LYS A 75 19.98 7.84 -9.42
CA LYS A 75 19.57 7.94 -10.81
C LYS A 75 18.63 6.79 -11.16
N ASN A 76 17.57 7.12 -11.88
CA ASN A 76 16.65 6.18 -12.50
C ASN A 76 15.96 5.26 -11.49
N VAL A 77 15.50 5.84 -10.37
CA VAL A 77 14.65 5.14 -9.39
C VAL A 77 13.37 4.69 -10.08
N ARG A 78 13.12 3.38 -10.17
CA ARG A 78 12.01 2.83 -10.95
C ARG A 78 11.55 1.48 -10.44
N GLY A 79 10.48 0.97 -11.05
CA GLY A 79 9.96 -0.39 -10.87
C GLY A 79 8.56 -0.42 -10.27
N ALA A 80 8.06 -1.61 -10.03
CA ALA A 80 6.71 -1.82 -9.49
C ALA A 80 6.74 -2.54 -8.15
N VAL A 81 5.80 -2.17 -7.29
CA VAL A 81 5.50 -2.80 -6.01
C VAL A 81 4.03 -3.19 -6.00
N ASP A 82 3.77 -4.50 -5.95
CA ASP A 82 2.44 -5.07 -5.80
C ASP A 82 2.23 -5.50 -4.36
N MET A 83 1.21 -4.96 -3.70
CA MET A 83 0.81 -5.33 -2.35
C MET A 83 -0.55 -6.02 -2.41
N PHE A 84 -0.66 -7.19 -1.80
CA PHE A 84 -1.90 -7.95 -1.76
C PHE A 84 -2.40 -8.16 -0.34
N ALA A 85 -3.72 -8.07 -0.18
CA ALA A 85 -4.44 -8.39 1.05
C ALA A 85 -4.02 -7.52 2.25
N VAL A 86 -3.94 -6.21 2.07
CA VAL A 86 -3.89 -5.27 3.20
C VAL A 86 -5.29 -5.17 3.77
N SER A 87 -5.47 -5.48 5.05
CA SER A 87 -6.78 -5.43 5.71
C SER A 87 -6.89 -4.22 6.63
N LEU A 88 -8.07 -3.61 6.70
CA LEU A 88 -8.42 -2.58 7.66
C LEU A 88 -9.71 -2.98 8.38
N GLY A 89 -9.69 -2.98 9.71
CA GLY A 89 -10.88 -3.29 10.49
C GLY A 89 -10.80 -2.84 11.93
N VAL A 90 -11.96 -2.67 12.57
CA VAL A 90 -12.08 -2.43 14.01
C VAL A 90 -12.05 -3.77 14.74
N GLN A 91 -11.33 -3.83 15.86
CA GLN A 91 -11.13 -5.02 16.67
C GLN A 91 -11.24 -4.67 18.16
N ASN A 92 -11.80 -5.58 18.95
CA ASN A 92 -11.90 -5.39 20.39
C ASN A 92 -10.55 -5.65 21.05
N ARG A 93 -10.15 -4.79 21.99
CA ARG A 93 -8.92 -5.00 22.75
C ARG A 93 -9.07 -6.16 23.72
N SER A 94 -8.05 -7.01 23.82
CA SER A 94 -8.04 -8.16 24.72
C SER A 94 -7.95 -7.79 26.20
N ASP A 95 -7.61 -6.54 26.51
CA ASP A 95 -7.54 -6.00 27.87
C ASP A 95 -8.89 -5.41 28.35
N GLY A 96 -9.93 -5.45 27.51
CA GLY A 96 -11.27 -4.94 27.83
C GLY A 96 -11.41 -3.42 27.79
N ASN A 97 -10.36 -2.68 27.43
CA ASN A 97 -10.36 -1.21 27.43
C ASN A 97 -10.85 -0.59 26.09
N GLY A 98 -11.89 -1.17 25.50
CA GLY A 98 -12.51 -0.68 24.26
C GLY A 98 -11.94 -1.27 22.96
N ASP A 99 -12.08 -0.52 21.88
CA ASP A 99 -11.78 -0.97 20.51
C ASP A 99 -10.50 -0.35 19.95
N TYR A 100 -9.91 -1.00 18.95
CA TYR A 100 -8.74 -0.50 18.20
C TYR A 100 -8.91 -0.72 16.70
N ILE A 101 -8.30 0.14 15.90
CA ILE A 101 -8.20 -0.03 14.45
C ILE A 101 -6.98 -0.89 14.15
N ALA A 102 -7.18 -1.98 13.44
CA ALA A 102 -6.14 -2.87 12.95
C ALA A 102 -5.91 -2.61 11.45
N ILE A 103 -4.67 -2.30 11.08
CA ILE A 103 -4.20 -2.33 9.69
C ILE A 103 -3.35 -3.59 9.53
N GLY A 104 -3.90 -4.64 8.93
CA GLY A 104 -3.19 -5.87 8.60
C GLY A 104 -2.11 -5.60 7.56
N LEU A 105 -0.91 -6.14 7.80
CA LEU A 105 0.17 -6.06 6.83
C LEU A 105 -0.21 -6.86 5.56
N PRO A 106 0.27 -6.44 4.36
CA PRO A 106 0.00 -7.18 3.14
C PRO A 106 0.52 -8.62 3.26
N GLY A 107 -0.29 -9.62 2.92
CA GLY A 107 0.12 -11.02 3.00
C GLY A 107 1.37 -11.32 2.16
N TYR A 108 1.51 -10.65 1.02
CA TYR A 108 2.78 -10.59 0.30
C TYR A 108 2.95 -9.26 -0.45
N VAL A 109 4.21 -8.88 -0.60
CA VAL A 109 4.66 -7.74 -1.39
C VAL A 109 5.59 -8.25 -2.48
N LYS A 110 5.24 -8.03 -3.75
CA LYS A 110 6.07 -8.39 -4.90
C LYS A 110 6.75 -7.13 -5.44
N TYR A 111 8.05 -7.24 -5.64
CA TYR A 111 8.89 -6.23 -6.28
C TYR A 111 9.23 -6.71 -7.69
N THR A 112 8.99 -5.86 -8.68
CA THR A 112 9.34 -6.12 -10.08
C THR A 112 10.24 -4.99 -10.57
N ASN A 113 11.50 -5.31 -10.84
CA ASN A 113 12.54 -4.36 -11.27
C ASN A 113 12.62 -3.10 -10.41
N PHE A 114 12.44 -3.25 -9.10
CA PHE A 114 12.38 -2.11 -8.18
C PHE A 114 13.78 -1.74 -7.70
N GLY A 115 14.18 -0.48 -7.90
CA GLY A 115 15.48 0.00 -7.44
C GLY A 115 15.96 1.20 -8.25
N PHE A 116 17.28 1.35 -8.36
CA PHE A 116 17.94 2.47 -9.04
C PHE A 116 19.17 2.02 -9.83
N GLU A 117 19.47 2.74 -10.90
CA GLU A 117 20.57 2.43 -11.82
C GLU A 117 21.93 2.86 -11.26
N SER A 118 21.98 4.00 -10.57
CA SER A 118 23.23 4.54 -10.03
C SER A 118 23.01 5.36 -8.78
N LEU A 119 23.94 5.20 -7.84
CA LEU A 119 24.10 6.04 -6.65
C LEU A 119 25.34 6.91 -6.84
N SER A 120 25.25 8.20 -6.49
CA SER A 120 26.40 9.12 -6.59
C SER A 120 26.35 10.19 -5.50
N VAL A 121 27.49 10.86 -5.28
CA VAL A 121 27.57 12.04 -4.42
C VAL A 121 28.09 13.21 -5.24
N GLN A 122 27.34 14.30 -5.28
CA GLN A 122 27.64 15.49 -6.09
C GLN A 122 27.31 16.78 -5.34
N THR A 123 27.95 17.89 -5.72
CA THR A 123 27.70 19.23 -5.15
C THR A 123 26.53 19.95 -5.82
N ASP A 124 26.17 19.55 -7.04
CA ASP A 124 24.99 20.00 -7.78
C ASP A 124 24.15 18.77 -8.16
N PRO A 125 22.90 18.59 -7.67
CA PRO A 125 22.07 17.42 -7.94
C PRO A 125 21.51 17.35 -9.37
N THR A 126 21.62 18.43 -10.14
CA THR A 126 21.14 18.54 -11.52
C THR A 126 22.24 18.31 -12.56
N ALA A 127 23.51 18.37 -12.15
CA ALA A 127 24.64 18.05 -13.01
C ALA A 127 24.60 16.57 -13.48
N PRO A 128 25.25 16.26 -14.63
CA PRO A 128 25.41 14.88 -15.08
C PRO A 128 26.05 14.00 -14.00
N VAL A 129 25.51 12.79 -13.80
CA VAL A 129 26.09 11.80 -12.89
C VAL A 129 27.38 11.24 -13.52
N THR A 130 28.53 11.62 -12.99
CA THR A 130 29.86 11.25 -13.52
C THR A 130 30.54 10.12 -12.74
N GLY A 131 29.97 9.68 -11.61
CA GLY A 131 30.49 8.57 -10.80
C GLY A 131 29.35 7.66 -10.31
N ASN A 132 29.65 6.37 -10.14
CA ASN A 132 28.69 5.38 -9.67
C ASN A 132 29.24 4.62 -8.46
N LEU A 133 28.58 4.77 -7.32
CA LEU A 133 28.86 4.07 -6.07
C LEU A 133 28.13 2.72 -5.96
N GLY A 134 27.18 2.46 -6.86
CA GLY A 134 26.47 1.20 -6.91
C GLY A 134 25.07 1.32 -7.49
N SER A 135 24.43 0.17 -7.67
CA SER A 135 23.06 0.05 -8.15
C SER A 135 22.30 -0.96 -7.31
N ILE A 136 20.97 -0.86 -7.30
CA ILE A 136 20.09 -1.84 -6.66
C ILE A 136 19.00 -2.20 -7.65
N ASN A 137 18.74 -3.50 -7.78
CA ASN A 137 17.59 -4.02 -8.51
C ASN A 137 16.99 -5.18 -7.72
N ILE A 138 15.74 -5.03 -7.30
CA ILE A 138 15.00 -5.99 -6.48
C ILE A 138 13.94 -6.63 -7.36
N ASN A 139 14.03 -7.96 -7.46
CA ASN A 139 13.03 -8.82 -8.06
C ASN A 139 12.74 -9.96 -7.09
N GLY A 140 11.53 -10.00 -6.56
CA GLY A 140 11.18 -11.03 -5.58
C GLY A 140 9.91 -10.71 -4.80
N THR A 141 9.59 -11.59 -3.87
CA THR A 141 8.40 -11.49 -3.03
C THR A 141 8.79 -11.57 -1.56
N VAL A 142 8.23 -10.69 -0.75
CA VAL A 142 8.33 -10.73 0.71
C VAL A 142 6.97 -11.13 1.26
N SER A 143 6.92 -12.14 2.12
CA SER A 143 5.72 -12.50 2.88
C SER A 143 5.74 -11.74 4.20
N LEU A 144 4.64 -11.08 4.55
CA LEU A 144 4.50 -10.36 5.81
C LEU A 144 3.28 -10.91 6.56
N GLN A 145 3.40 -10.94 7.88
CA GLN A 145 2.31 -11.27 8.78
C GLN A 145 2.33 -10.31 9.96
N GLY A 146 1.15 -9.83 10.35
CA GLY A 146 0.99 -8.94 11.49
C GLY A 146 -0.02 -7.85 11.20
N GLN A 147 -0.15 -6.92 12.15
CA GLN A 147 -1.02 -5.76 12.02
C GLN A 147 -0.45 -4.59 12.81
N VAL A 148 -0.64 -3.39 12.28
CA VAL A 148 -0.45 -2.15 13.03
C VAL A 148 -1.75 -1.85 13.77
N ARG A 149 -1.66 -1.53 15.07
CA ARG A 149 -2.82 -1.30 15.94
C ARG A 149 -2.84 0.15 16.37
N PHE A 150 -3.97 0.82 16.18
CA PHE A 150 -4.18 2.20 16.59
C PHE A 150 -5.36 2.27 17.55
N TRP A 151 -5.19 2.96 18.68
CA TRP A 151 -6.26 3.28 19.61
C TRP A 151 -6.04 4.69 20.15
N GLY A 152 -7.13 5.39 20.44
CA GLY A 152 -7.09 6.69 21.11
C GLY A 152 -6.78 6.54 22.60
N HIS A 153 -6.28 7.61 23.21
CA HIS A 153 -6.15 7.78 24.66
C HIS A 153 -7.12 8.85 25.14
#